data_AF-A0A5S3QJ22-F1
#
_entry.id   AF-A0A5S3QJ22-F1
#
_cell.length_a   1.000
_cell.length_b   1.000
_cell.length_c   1.000
_cell.angle_alpha   90.00
_cell.angle_beta   90.00
_cell.angle_gamma   90.00
#
_symmetry.space_group_name_H-M   'P 1'
#
loop_
_entity.id
_entity.type
_entity.pdbx_description
1 polymer ?
#
loop_
_entity_poly.entity_id
_entity_poly.type
_entity_poly.pdbx_seq_one_letter_code
_entity_poly.pdbx_strand_id
1 'polypeptide(L)'
;MDGTPLFDFNDKVSTEDWRVVNDGVMGGLSQGIFSINSEGHGFFRGNVSLENYGGFSSVRYRFETKDTSKFSQIQIRLKGDGKPYQFRVKADDRQRYSYIANIKTSGDWEILSIEFSEMYPAFRGRLLDLPNYSGIEMTEIAFLIGNKKEENFALEIDYIELL
;
A
#
# COMPACT_ATOMS: atom_id res chain seq x y z
N MET A 1 16.43 11.64 -13.79
CA MET A 1 15.14 12.31 -13.56
C MET A 1 14.90 12.16 -12.08
N ASP A 2 14.85 13.25 -11.35
CA ASP A 2 14.68 13.22 -9.90
C ASP A 2 13.20 13.03 -9.63
N GLY A 3 12.83 11.91 -8.99
CA GLY A 3 11.45 11.63 -8.62
C GLY A 3 10.91 12.65 -7.63
N THR A 4 9.58 12.77 -7.57
CA THR A 4 8.90 13.62 -6.57
C THR A 4 8.52 12.76 -5.37
N PRO A 5 9.11 12.96 -4.18
CA PRO A 5 8.81 12.14 -3.01
C PRO A 5 7.34 12.26 -2.59
N LEU A 6 6.67 11.12 -2.42
CA LEU A 6 5.41 11.01 -1.69
C LEU A 6 5.67 10.80 -0.21
N PHE A 7 6.63 9.95 0.12
CA PHE A 7 7.09 9.73 1.48
C PHE A 7 8.53 9.20 1.47
N ASP A 8 9.36 9.74 2.35
CA ASP A 8 10.75 9.34 2.56
C ASP A 8 10.91 8.99 4.04
N PHE A 9 11.12 7.71 4.34
CA PHE A 9 11.19 7.22 5.71
C PHE A 9 12.57 7.47 6.32
N ASN A 10 12.60 7.97 7.55
CA ASN A 10 13.80 8.10 8.35
C ASN A 10 13.44 8.12 9.85
N ASP A 11 14.46 8.21 10.71
CA ASP A 11 14.32 8.21 12.17
C ASP A 11 13.60 9.44 12.76
N LYS A 12 13.32 10.48 11.94
CA LYS A 12 12.74 11.75 12.39
C LYS A 12 11.31 12.00 11.89
N VAL A 13 10.82 11.22 10.94
CA VAL A 13 9.46 11.43 10.40
C VAL A 13 8.40 10.81 11.30
N SER A 14 7.23 11.46 11.35
CA SER A 14 6.05 10.93 12.03
C SER A 14 5.30 9.95 11.15
N THR A 15 4.76 8.88 11.75
CA THR A 15 3.86 7.93 11.09
C THR A 15 2.40 8.10 11.52
N GLU A 16 2.03 9.24 12.12
CA GLU A 16 0.67 9.47 12.63
C GLU A 16 -0.41 9.46 11.54
N ASP A 17 -0.06 9.87 10.32
CA ASP A 17 -0.95 9.84 9.16
C ASP A 17 -1.05 8.45 8.50
N TRP A 18 -0.22 7.50 8.96
CA TRP A 18 -0.30 6.11 8.56
C TRP A 18 -1.26 5.36 9.49
N ARG A 19 -2.28 4.73 8.90
CA ARG A 19 -3.32 4.02 9.65
C ARG A 19 -3.42 2.56 9.22
N VAL A 20 -3.33 1.67 10.20
CA VAL A 20 -3.59 0.25 9.99
C VAL A 20 -5.10 0.00 9.96
N VAL A 21 -5.55 -0.78 8.98
CA VAL A 21 -6.92 -1.26 8.82
C VAL A 21 -6.90 -2.78 8.69
N ASN A 22 -7.50 -3.46 9.67
CA ASN A 22 -7.65 -4.92 9.69
C ASN A 22 -9.09 -5.33 9.34
N ASP A 23 -9.33 -6.64 9.28
CA ASP A 23 -10.62 -7.27 8.98
C ASP A 23 -11.60 -7.37 10.16
N GLY A 24 -11.29 -6.75 11.30
CA GLY A 24 -12.05 -6.86 12.54
C GLY A 24 -13.51 -6.38 12.49
N VAL A 25 -13.92 -5.58 11.50
CA VAL A 25 -15.32 -5.13 11.35
C VAL A 25 -16.29 -6.31 11.21
N MET A 26 -15.85 -7.41 10.59
CA MET A 26 -16.64 -8.63 10.45
C MET A 26 -16.27 -9.71 11.48
N GLY A 27 -15.45 -9.38 12.49
CA GLY A 27 -14.95 -10.32 13.50
C GLY A 27 -13.63 -11.00 13.14
N GLY A 28 -13.02 -10.66 12.00
CA GLY A 28 -11.71 -11.16 11.59
C GLY A 28 -10.61 -10.85 12.61
N LEU A 29 -9.61 -11.72 12.66
CA LEU A 29 -8.57 -11.71 13.69
C LEU A 29 -7.18 -11.35 13.16
N SER A 30 -7.09 -10.81 11.93
CA SER A 30 -5.81 -10.33 11.40
C SER A 30 -5.33 -9.11 12.19
N GLN A 31 -4.03 -9.01 12.42
CA GLN A 31 -3.41 -7.91 13.14
C GLN A 31 -2.21 -7.39 12.38
N GLY A 32 -2.22 -6.09 12.10
CA GLY A 32 -1.07 -5.35 11.57
C GLY A 32 -0.61 -4.28 12.54
N ILE A 33 0.67 -3.94 12.48
CA ILE A 33 1.32 -2.84 13.19
C ILE A 33 2.18 -2.09 12.18
N PHE A 34 2.21 -0.76 12.31
CA PHE A 34 3.08 0.10 11.52
C PHE A 34 3.87 1.04 12.42
N SER A 35 5.18 1.13 12.19
CA SER A 35 6.10 2.02 12.91
C SER A 35 7.36 2.27 12.08
N ILE A 36 8.19 3.23 12.51
CA ILE A 36 9.57 3.32 12.03
C ILE A 36 10.42 2.26 12.76
N ASN A 37 11.26 1.51 12.05
CA ASN A 37 12.20 0.56 12.65
C ASN A 37 13.51 1.25 13.08
N SER A 38 14.44 0.50 13.67
CA SER A 38 15.74 1.03 14.14
C SER A 38 16.66 1.52 13.02
N GLU A 39 16.40 1.14 11.78
CA GLU A 39 17.16 1.56 10.59
C GLU A 39 16.54 2.78 9.90
N GLY A 40 15.40 3.30 10.41
CA GLY A 40 14.71 4.46 9.86
C GLY A 40 13.66 4.13 8.80
N HIS A 41 13.39 2.85 8.53
CA HIS A 41 12.43 2.44 7.50
C HIS A 41 11.01 2.31 8.07
N GLY A 42 10.01 2.60 7.22
CA GLY A 42 8.62 2.29 7.52
C GLY A 42 8.41 0.79 7.56
N PHE A 43 7.90 0.27 8.68
CA PHE A 43 7.82 -1.17 8.92
C PHE A 43 6.40 -1.62 9.18
N PHE A 44 5.79 -2.25 8.18
CA PHE A 44 4.47 -2.85 8.24
C PHE A 44 4.59 -4.35 8.49
N ARG A 45 4.10 -4.83 9.64
CA ARG A 45 4.21 -6.25 10.00
C ARG A 45 3.02 -6.75 10.80
N GLY A 46 2.87 -8.07 10.86
CA GLY A 46 1.82 -8.68 11.66
C GLY A 46 1.49 -10.10 11.25
N ASN A 47 0.22 -10.48 11.41
CA ASN A 47 -0.32 -11.78 11.03
C ASN A 47 -1.66 -11.62 10.32
N VAL A 48 -1.85 -12.41 9.27
CA VAL A 48 -3.16 -12.60 8.62
C VAL A 48 -3.79 -13.87 9.18
N SER A 49 -5.03 -13.78 9.64
CA SER A 49 -5.86 -14.91 10.06
C SER A 49 -7.07 -15.07 9.13
N LEU A 50 -7.43 -16.32 8.83
CA LEU A 50 -8.63 -16.64 8.04
C LEU A 50 -9.85 -16.92 8.93
N GLU A 51 -9.70 -16.85 10.25
CA GLU A 51 -10.79 -17.03 11.20
C GLU A 51 -11.83 -15.91 11.05
N ASN A 52 -13.09 -16.24 11.35
CA ASN A 52 -14.23 -15.31 11.30
C ASN A 52 -14.38 -14.55 9.97
N TYR A 53 -14.12 -15.24 8.84
CA TYR A 53 -14.16 -14.65 7.50
C TYR A 53 -13.16 -13.49 7.29
N GLY A 54 -12.08 -13.48 8.08
CA GLY A 54 -10.95 -12.59 7.91
C GLY A 54 -10.10 -12.93 6.69
N GLY A 55 -8.91 -12.36 6.66
CA GLY A 55 -7.87 -12.65 5.69
C GLY A 55 -7.19 -11.42 5.13
N PHE A 56 -7.17 -10.27 5.82
CA PHE A 56 -6.33 -9.14 5.39
C PHE A 56 -5.86 -8.21 6.52
N SER A 57 -4.73 -7.57 6.27
CA SER A 57 -4.28 -6.36 6.97
C SER A 57 -3.77 -5.33 5.96
N SER A 58 -3.97 -4.06 6.24
CA SER A 58 -3.55 -2.95 5.37
C SER A 58 -3.01 -1.79 6.18
N VAL A 59 -2.02 -1.09 5.65
CA VAL A 59 -1.59 0.22 6.14
C VAL A 59 -1.80 1.26 5.05
N ARG A 60 -2.36 2.41 5.42
CA ARG A 60 -2.75 3.48 4.47
C ARG A 60 -2.18 4.80 4.91
N TYR A 61 -1.72 5.59 3.95
CA TYR A 61 -1.26 6.95 4.13
C TYR A 61 -2.16 7.89 3.35
N ARG A 62 -2.82 8.81 4.06
CA ARG A 62 -3.68 9.83 3.47
C ARG A 62 -2.97 11.17 3.48
N PHE A 63 -3.20 11.94 2.43
CA PHE A 63 -2.65 13.28 2.28
C PHE A 63 -3.63 14.17 1.52
N GLU A 64 -3.40 15.48 1.56
CA GLU A 64 -4.13 16.44 0.73
C GLU A 64 -4.02 16.04 -0.75
N THR A 65 -5.13 16.15 -1.48
CA THR A 65 -5.17 15.76 -2.89
C THR A 65 -4.06 16.44 -3.68
N LYS A 66 -3.23 15.62 -4.33
CA LYS A 66 -2.13 16.06 -5.20
C LYS A 66 -2.55 15.92 -6.65
N ASP A 67 -2.23 16.93 -7.45
CA ASP A 67 -2.19 16.81 -8.91
C ASP A 67 -0.96 15.96 -9.27
N THR A 68 -1.21 14.80 -9.86
CA THR A 68 -0.18 13.86 -10.31
C THR A 68 -0.12 13.74 -11.83
N SER A 69 -0.80 14.61 -12.58
CA SER A 69 -0.97 14.47 -14.04
C SER A 69 0.32 14.53 -14.85
N LYS A 70 1.43 14.92 -14.24
CA LYS A 70 2.77 14.99 -14.85
C LYS A 70 3.57 13.69 -14.71
N PHE A 71 3.08 12.75 -13.91
CA PHE A 71 3.72 11.48 -13.61
C PHE A 71 2.94 10.34 -14.29
N SER A 72 3.62 9.24 -14.58
CA SER A 72 3.00 8.04 -15.14
C SER A 72 3.11 6.83 -14.23
N GLN A 73 3.99 6.87 -13.22
CA GLN A 73 4.26 5.74 -12.37
C GLN A 73 4.61 6.14 -10.94
N ILE A 74 4.54 5.15 -10.04
CA ILE A 74 5.12 5.21 -8.70
C ILE A 74 6.33 4.32 -8.65
N GLN A 75 7.39 4.81 -8.02
CA GLN A 75 8.53 4.01 -7.63
C GLN A 75 8.54 3.81 -6.11
N ILE A 76 8.84 2.58 -5.68
CA ILE A 76 8.89 2.19 -4.26
C ILE A 76 10.18 1.43 -4.03
N ARG A 77 11.00 1.88 -3.08
CA ARG A 77 12.10 1.08 -2.56
C ARG A 77 11.65 0.36 -1.29
N LEU A 78 11.67 -0.96 -1.32
CA LEU A 78 11.14 -1.80 -0.24
C LEU A 78 11.94 -3.08 -0.08
N LYS A 79 11.76 -3.74 1.06
CA LYS A 79 12.15 -5.13 1.31
C LYS A 79 10.96 -5.87 1.89
N GLY A 80 10.39 -6.76 1.10
CA GLY A 80 9.31 -7.64 1.55
C GLY A 80 9.82 -9.01 1.98
N ASP A 81 8.88 -9.88 2.28
CA ASP A 81 9.11 -11.21 2.87
C ASP A 81 8.76 -12.36 1.92
N GLY A 82 8.93 -12.12 0.61
CA GLY A 82 8.65 -13.08 -0.46
C GLY A 82 7.16 -13.23 -0.83
N LYS A 83 6.26 -12.50 -0.14
CA LYS A 83 4.81 -12.66 -0.29
C LYS A 83 4.23 -11.68 -1.32
N PRO A 84 3.07 -12.02 -1.93
CA PRO A 84 2.34 -11.07 -2.75
C PRO A 84 1.60 -10.05 -1.87
N TYR A 85 1.76 -8.77 -2.18
CA TYR A 85 1.01 -7.67 -1.59
C TYR A 85 0.24 -6.94 -2.69
N GLN A 86 -0.63 -6.02 -2.26
CA GLN A 86 -1.24 -5.04 -3.11
C GLN A 86 -0.73 -3.66 -2.74
N PHE A 87 -0.32 -2.91 -3.74
CA PHE A 87 -0.20 -1.46 -3.64
C PHE A 87 -1.47 -0.82 -4.17
N ARG A 88 -2.01 0.17 -3.47
CA ARG A 88 -3.31 0.75 -3.77
C ARG A 88 -3.25 2.26 -3.78
N VAL A 89 -4.04 2.87 -4.66
CA VAL A 89 -4.20 4.31 -4.80
C VAL A 89 -5.67 4.70 -4.76
N LYS A 90 -5.97 5.86 -4.18
CA LYS A 90 -7.21 6.60 -4.41
C LYS A 90 -6.93 7.94 -5.09
N ALA A 91 -7.71 8.24 -6.12
CA ALA A 91 -7.84 9.57 -6.72
C ALA A 91 -8.68 10.56 -5.88
N ASP A 92 -9.85 10.12 -5.39
CA ASP A 92 -10.81 10.86 -4.58
C ASP A 92 -11.00 10.16 -3.21
N ASP A 93 -11.06 10.93 -2.13
CA ASP A 93 -11.16 10.43 -0.75
C ASP A 93 -12.54 9.84 -0.45
N ARG A 94 -13.58 10.32 -1.14
CA ARG A 94 -14.98 9.87 -1.07
C ARG A 94 -15.22 8.58 -1.82
N GLN A 95 -14.34 8.20 -2.75
CA GLN A 95 -14.55 7.00 -3.54
C GLN A 95 -14.45 5.75 -2.66
N ARG A 96 -15.33 4.77 -2.94
CA ARG A 96 -15.39 3.54 -2.14
C ARG A 96 -14.35 2.50 -2.56
N TYR A 97 -13.82 2.60 -3.77
CA TYR A 97 -12.87 1.65 -4.35
C TYR A 97 -11.42 2.16 -4.28
N SER A 98 -10.48 1.33 -4.69
CA SER A 98 -9.09 1.72 -4.93
C SER A 98 -8.67 1.23 -6.30
N TYR A 99 -7.70 1.92 -6.89
CA TYR A 99 -6.90 1.38 -7.98
C TYR A 99 -5.80 0.49 -7.40
N ILE A 100 -5.59 -0.70 -7.96
CA ILE A 100 -4.78 -1.75 -7.35
C ILE A 100 -3.70 -2.19 -8.33
N ALA A 101 -2.47 -2.27 -7.84
CA ALA A 101 -1.39 -3.05 -8.44
C ALA A 101 -1.03 -4.21 -7.52
N ASN A 102 -0.83 -5.40 -8.08
CA ASN A 102 -0.31 -6.54 -7.32
C ASN A 102 1.22 -6.50 -7.38
N ILE A 103 1.87 -6.47 -6.23
CA ILE A 103 3.33 -6.45 -6.11
C ILE A 103 3.81 -7.80 -5.56
N LYS A 104 4.94 -8.27 -6.10
CA LYS A 104 5.68 -9.42 -5.56
C LYS A 104 6.99 -8.89 -5.01
N THR A 105 7.37 -9.38 -3.85
CA THR A 105 8.61 -8.99 -3.19
C THR A 105 9.62 -10.13 -3.28
N SER A 106 10.89 -9.81 -3.48
CA SER A 106 12.02 -10.71 -3.64
C SER A 106 12.52 -11.33 -2.33
N GLY A 107 12.33 -10.64 -1.19
CA GLY A 107 12.99 -10.97 0.08
C GLY A 107 14.19 -10.06 0.39
N ASP A 108 14.70 -9.38 -0.63
CA ASP A 108 15.81 -8.43 -0.54
C ASP A 108 15.32 -7.01 -0.79
N TRP A 109 16.19 -6.03 -0.54
CA TRP A 109 15.93 -4.64 -0.91
C TRP A 109 15.86 -4.51 -2.43
N GLU A 110 14.75 -4.00 -2.93
CA GLU A 110 14.50 -3.81 -4.35
C GLU A 110 13.74 -2.51 -4.62
N ILE A 111 13.70 -2.13 -5.89
CA ILE A 111 12.93 -1.01 -6.39
C ILE A 111 11.83 -1.55 -7.29
N LEU A 112 10.57 -1.34 -6.91
CA LEU A 112 9.41 -1.65 -7.72
C LEU A 112 8.93 -0.39 -8.43
N SER A 113 8.60 -0.53 -9.72
CA SER A 113 7.97 0.53 -10.52
C SER A 113 6.56 0.07 -10.91
N ILE A 114 5.57 0.93 -10.69
CA ILE A 114 4.15 0.63 -10.90
C ILE A 114 3.56 1.71 -11.80
N GLU A 115 3.25 1.34 -13.03
CA GLU A 115 2.60 2.22 -13.99
C GLU A 115 1.14 2.48 -13.59
N PHE A 116 0.70 3.74 -13.64
CA PHE A 116 -0.69 4.11 -13.37
C PHE A 116 -1.67 3.39 -14.29
N SER A 117 -1.30 3.23 -15.55
CA SER A 117 -2.10 2.52 -16.56
C SER A 117 -2.33 1.04 -16.25
N GLU A 118 -1.56 0.43 -15.33
CA GLU A 118 -1.73 -0.97 -14.92
C GLU A 118 -2.60 -1.12 -13.66
N MET A 119 -2.90 -0.01 -12.97
CA MET A 119 -3.66 -0.06 -11.73
C MET A 119 -5.17 -0.16 -11.99
N TYR A 120 -5.75 -1.32 -11.74
CA TYR A 120 -7.16 -1.60 -12.02
C TYR A 120 -8.08 -1.24 -10.84
N PRO A 121 -9.32 -0.78 -11.10
CA PRO A 121 -10.25 -0.39 -10.04
C PRO A 121 -10.94 -1.62 -9.43
N ALA A 122 -10.91 -1.74 -8.09
CA ALA A 122 -11.62 -2.79 -7.39
C ALA A 122 -12.19 -2.35 -6.03
N PHE A 123 -13.33 -2.92 -5.66
CA PHE A 123 -13.99 -2.71 -4.38
C PHE A 123 -14.24 -4.04 -3.69
N ARG A 124 -13.67 -4.22 -2.48
CA ARG A 124 -13.86 -5.44 -1.66
C ARG A 124 -13.61 -6.74 -2.46
N GLY A 125 -12.51 -6.75 -3.23
CA GLY A 125 -12.11 -7.90 -4.05
C GLY A 125 -12.88 -8.08 -5.37
N ARG A 126 -13.84 -7.20 -5.68
CA ARG A 126 -14.57 -7.21 -6.96
C ARG A 126 -13.99 -6.18 -7.91
N LEU A 127 -13.64 -6.62 -9.12
CA LEU A 127 -13.27 -5.74 -10.23
C LEU A 127 -14.47 -4.84 -10.58
N LEU A 128 -14.20 -3.59 -10.91
CA LEU A 128 -15.22 -2.65 -11.37
C LEU A 128 -15.10 -2.45 -12.89
N ASP A 129 -16.24 -2.21 -13.53
CA ASP A 129 -16.30 -1.81 -14.93
C ASP A 129 -16.00 -0.30 -15.06
N LEU A 130 -14.75 0.04 -14.83
CA LEU A 130 -14.19 1.39 -14.84
C LEU A 130 -12.79 1.34 -15.48
N PRO A 131 -12.30 2.44 -16.10
CA PRO A 131 -10.95 2.48 -16.61
C PRO A 131 -9.92 2.36 -15.48
N ASN A 132 -8.70 1.95 -15.84
CA ASN A 132 -7.55 1.98 -14.94
C ASN A 132 -7.21 3.40 -14.49
N TYR A 133 -6.35 3.53 -13.49
CA TYR A 133 -6.01 4.79 -12.88
C TYR A 133 -5.46 5.79 -13.91
N SER A 134 -6.07 6.98 -13.96
CA SER A 134 -5.70 8.01 -14.93
C SER A 134 -4.44 8.79 -14.55
N GLY A 135 -3.97 8.68 -13.30
CA GLY A 135 -2.81 9.43 -12.82
C GLY A 135 -3.05 10.92 -12.58
N ILE A 136 -4.28 11.43 -12.69
CA ILE A 136 -4.53 12.88 -12.62
C ILE A 136 -4.47 13.39 -11.18
N GLU A 137 -5.11 12.69 -10.24
CA GLU A 137 -5.19 13.10 -8.84
C GLU A 137 -4.93 11.93 -7.91
N MET A 138 -4.32 12.21 -6.76
CA MET A 138 -4.01 11.21 -5.73
C MET A 138 -4.24 11.77 -4.32
N THR A 139 -4.86 11.00 -3.43
CA THR A 139 -5.12 11.40 -2.03
C THR A 139 -4.79 10.31 -0.99
N GLU A 140 -4.69 9.04 -1.41
CA GLU A 140 -4.33 7.94 -0.51
C GLU A 140 -3.45 6.94 -1.25
N ILE A 141 -2.41 6.47 -0.58
CA ILE A 141 -1.68 5.25 -0.94
C ILE A 141 -1.84 4.21 0.17
N ALA A 142 -1.77 2.92 -0.19
CA ALA A 142 -1.83 1.86 0.80
C ALA A 142 -1.10 0.60 0.36
N PHE A 143 -0.58 -0.13 1.35
CA PHE A 143 -0.17 -1.51 1.21
C PHE A 143 -1.24 -2.40 1.84
N LEU A 144 -1.51 -3.55 1.21
CA LEU A 144 -2.41 -4.56 1.76
C LEU A 144 -1.82 -5.95 1.52
N ILE A 145 -1.84 -6.77 2.57
CA ILE A 145 -1.70 -8.21 2.45
C ILE A 145 -3.08 -8.85 2.64
N GLY A 146 -3.46 -9.73 1.72
CA GLY A 146 -4.77 -10.37 1.72
C GLY A 146 -4.85 -11.46 0.66
N ASN A 147 -3.95 -12.43 0.78
CA ASN A 147 -3.68 -13.45 -0.23
C ASN A 147 -4.38 -14.80 0.07
N LYS A 148 -5.39 -14.79 0.97
CA LYS A 148 -6.16 -15.96 1.40
C LYS A 148 -5.33 -17.06 2.05
N LYS A 149 -4.22 -16.69 2.71
CA LYS A 149 -3.40 -17.59 3.50
C LYS A 149 -3.24 -17.04 4.90
N GLU A 150 -3.17 -17.94 5.87
CA GLU A 150 -2.84 -17.62 7.25
C GLU A 150 -1.32 -17.59 7.40
N GLU A 151 -0.74 -16.42 7.67
CA GLU A 151 0.70 -16.25 7.75
C GLU A 151 1.13 -14.95 8.42
N ASN A 152 2.34 -14.98 8.98
CA ASN A 152 3.02 -13.78 9.44
C ASN A 152 3.58 -13.01 8.25
N PHE A 153 3.59 -11.68 8.36
CA PHE A 153 4.08 -10.82 7.30
C PHE A 153 4.95 -9.68 7.80
N ALA A 154 5.84 -9.21 6.94
CA ALA A 154 6.76 -8.10 7.17
C ALA A 154 7.11 -7.41 5.85
N LEU A 155 6.99 -6.08 5.84
CA LEU A 155 7.33 -5.21 4.72
C LEU A 155 8.02 -3.97 5.26
N GLU A 156 9.29 -3.80 4.88
CA GLU A 156 10.08 -2.60 5.15
C GLU A 156 10.06 -1.70 3.91
N ILE A 157 9.89 -0.39 4.12
CA ILE A 157 9.72 0.60 3.07
C ILE A 157 10.70 1.74 3.35
N ASP A 158 11.51 2.06 2.36
CA ASP A 158 12.49 3.14 2.44
C ASP A 158 11.91 4.44 1.89
N TYR A 159 11.43 4.44 0.65
CA TYR A 159 10.78 5.59 0.06
C TYR A 159 9.69 5.20 -0.94
N ILE A 160 8.83 6.19 -1.22
CA ILE A 160 7.78 6.16 -2.22
C ILE A 160 7.84 7.48 -2.98
N GLU A 161 7.94 7.44 -4.30
CA GLU A 161 8.03 8.63 -5.15
C GLU A 161 7.23 8.49 -6.44
N LEU A 162 6.93 9.63 -7.06
CA LEU A 162 6.28 9.76 -8.35
C LEU A 162 7.32 10.02 -9.44
N LEU A 163 7.17 9.34 -10.59
CA LEU A 163 7.99 9.53 -11.80
C LEU A 163 7.15 9.82 -13.03
#